data_AF-A0A975S6I6-F1
#
_entry.id   AF-A0A975S6I6-F1
#
_cell.length_a   1.000
_cell.length_b   1.000
_cell.length_c   1.000
_cell.angle_alpha   90.00
_cell.angle_beta   90.00
_cell.angle_gamma   90.00
#
_symmetry.space_group_name_H-M   'P 1'
#
loop_
_entity.id
_entity.type
_entity.pdbx_description
1 polymer ?
#
loop_
_entity_poly.entity_id
_entity_poly.type
_entity_poly.pdbx_seq_one_letter_code
_entity_poly.pdbx_strand_id
1 'polypeptide(L)'
;MGKTPAQRAAKHGENAVAPPHTANMATPPSGQQAKSNANLILVAAVATTLFMFFYLHLLVLDQMTQLSGGMAMPDSLVGGYSMEYLADLRSVMDADALGQLSYVHKTAGTIFPLIFGFTWLLIIGLNARGRVKRWILWAAPILFVIVDLWENVAIDAALGADTLTSADATLASALTIARWVLFALSLLASLVAVFSKRRPPAADSQGSTKA
;
A
#
# COMPACT_ATOMS: atom_id res chain seq x y z
N MET A 1 -38.01 19.91 -38.63
CA MET A 1 -36.58 19.63 -38.84
C MET A 1 -35.78 20.89 -38.52
N GLY A 2 -34.92 20.86 -37.51
CA GLY A 2 -34.14 22.02 -37.06
C GLY A 2 -32.88 22.23 -37.90
N LYS A 3 -32.52 23.49 -38.17
CA LYS A 3 -31.32 23.86 -38.93
C LYS A 3 -30.06 23.34 -38.25
N THR A 4 -29.14 22.78 -39.04
CA THR A 4 -27.87 22.22 -38.53
C THR A 4 -26.95 23.33 -38.02
N PRO A 5 -25.99 23.01 -37.12
CA PRO A 5 -25.06 23.99 -36.55
C PRO A 5 -24.26 24.76 -37.62
N ALA A 6 -23.86 24.08 -38.69
CA ALA A 6 -23.15 24.66 -39.82
C ALA A 6 -23.99 25.75 -40.55
N GLN A 7 -25.30 25.53 -40.68
CA GLN A 7 -26.21 26.50 -41.31
C GLN A 7 -26.46 27.75 -40.46
N ARG A 8 -26.23 27.68 -39.14
CA ARG A 8 -26.39 28.84 -38.23
C ARG A 8 -25.12 29.68 -38.15
N ALA A 9 -23.95 29.03 -38.12
CA ALA A 9 -22.66 29.71 -38.19
C ALA A 9 -22.51 30.53 -39.49
N ALA A 10 -22.99 29.99 -40.62
CA ALA A 10 -22.99 30.68 -41.90
C ALA A 10 -23.90 31.93 -41.94
N LYS A 11 -24.93 32.01 -41.08
CA LYS A 11 -25.92 33.11 -41.10
C LYS A 11 -25.62 34.21 -40.07
N HIS A 12 -24.97 33.90 -38.95
CA HIS A 12 -24.80 34.84 -37.84
C HIS A 12 -23.34 35.10 -37.42
N GLY A 13 -22.37 34.44 -38.05
CA GLY A 13 -20.94 34.64 -37.74
C GLY A 13 -20.64 34.42 -36.25
N GLU A 14 -19.67 35.16 -35.71
CA GLU A 14 -19.24 35.10 -34.29
C GLU A 14 -20.35 35.36 -33.26
N ASN A 15 -21.51 35.90 -33.67
CA ASN A 15 -22.63 36.19 -32.78
C ASN A 15 -23.62 35.01 -32.61
N ALA A 16 -23.24 33.80 -33.02
CA ALA A 16 -24.05 32.60 -32.82
C ALA A 16 -24.10 32.21 -31.33
N VAL A 17 -25.12 32.67 -30.61
CA VAL A 17 -25.37 32.30 -29.21
C VAL A 17 -25.61 30.79 -29.10
N ALA A 18 -24.71 30.10 -28.40
CA ALA A 18 -24.84 28.68 -28.09
C ALA A 18 -25.98 28.45 -27.07
N PRO A 19 -26.70 27.30 -27.13
CA PRO A 19 -27.76 26.99 -26.17
C PRO A 19 -27.22 26.99 -24.72
N PRO A 20 -27.99 27.47 -23.73
CA PRO A 20 -27.53 27.63 -22.35
C PRO A 20 -27.12 26.31 -21.67
N HIS A 21 -27.45 25.15 -22.25
CA HIS A 21 -27.10 23.84 -21.69
C HIS A 21 -25.71 23.30 -22.08
N THR A 22 -24.95 23.98 -22.94
CA THR A 22 -23.58 23.52 -23.32
C THR A 22 -22.46 24.29 -22.63
N ALA A 23 -22.75 25.39 -21.92
CA ALA A 23 -21.74 26.23 -21.27
C ALA A 23 -20.99 25.51 -20.11
N ASN A 24 -21.62 24.52 -19.48
CA ASN A 24 -21.03 23.77 -18.36
C ASN A 24 -20.27 22.49 -18.78
N MET A 25 -20.21 22.15 -20.07
CA MET A 25 -19.51 20.95 -20.55
C MET A 25 -18.10 21.20 -21.12
N ALA A 26 -17.67 22.47 -21.18
CA ALA A 26 -16.46 22.86 -21.94
C ALA A 26 -15.24 23.23 -21.07
N THR A 27 -15.27 23.05 -19.76
CA THR A 27 -14.08 23.26 -18.93
C THR A 27 -13.40 21.91 -18.68
N PRO A 28 -12.32 21.56 -19.40
CA PRO A 28 -11.49 20.43 -18.99
C PRO A 28 -11.02 20.69 -17.55
N PRO A 29 -11.04 19.67 -16.67
CA PRO A 29 -10.62 19.86 -15.28
C PRO A 29 -9.26 20.55 -15.26
N SER A 30 -9.17 21.71 -14.61
CA SER A 30 -7.88 22.39 -14.49
C SER A 30 -6.90 21.42 -13.84
N GLY A 31 -5.67 21.32 -14.35
CA GLY A 31 -4.68 20.37 -13.83
C GLY A 31 -4.37 20.56 -12.33
N GLN A 32 -4.74 21.71 -11.77
CA GLN A 32 -4.71 22.02 -10.34
C GLN A 32 -5.77 21.23 -9.55
N GLN A 33 -7.00 21.14 -10.06
CA GLN A 33 -8.11 20.43 -9.41
C GLN A 33 -7.92 18.91 -9.44
N ALA A 34 -7.43 18.36 -10.56
CA ALA A 34 -7.10 16.93 -10.66
C ALA A 34 -6.00 16.50 -9.67
N LYS A 35 -4.99 17.35 -9.45
CA LYS A 35 -3.93 17.11 -8.44
C LYS A 35 -4.46 17.18 -7.00
N SER A 36 -5.37 18.11 -6.71
CA SER A 36 -6.00 18.23 -5.38
C SER A 36 -6.75 16.96 -5.00
N ASN A 37 -7.52 16.38 -5.94
CA ASN A 37 -8.26 15.14 -5.70
C ASN A 37 -7.33 13.93 -5.48
N ALA A 38 -6.24 13.83 -6.26
CA ALA A 38 -5.26 12.76 -6.08
C ALA A 38 -4.57 12.83 -4.70
N ASN A 39 -4.24 14.03 -4.23
CA ASN A 39 -3.64 14.21 -2.91
C ASN A 39 -4.63 13.83 -1.79
N LEU A 40 -5.91 14.19 -1.91
CA LEU A 40 -6.93 13.80 -0.92
C LEU A 40 -7.08 12.28 -0.79
N ILE A 41 -7.14 11.57 -1.92
CA ILE A 41 -7.18 10.10 -1.93
C ILE A 41 -5.92 9.52 -1.29
N LEU A 42 -4.75 10.08 -1.62
CA LEU A 42 -3.49 9.61 -1.06
C LEU A 42 -3.42 9.80 0.46
N VAL A 43 -3.82 10.96 0.97
CA VAL A 43 -3.86 11.23 2.40
C VAL A 43 -4.83 10.29 3.10
N ALA A 44 -6.03 10.10 2.55
CA ALA A 44 -7.01 9.18 3.11
C ALA A 44 -6.49 7.73 3.14
N ALA A 45 -5.82 7.29 2.07
CA ALA A 45 -5.23 5.96 1.97
C ALA A 45 -4.12 5.77 3.02
N VAL A 46 -3.19 6.71 3.13
CA VAL A 46 -2.11 6.68 4.14
C VAL A 46 -2.67 6.70 5.56
N ALA A 47 -3.65 7.57 5.85
CA ALA A 47 -4.30 7.62 7.15
C ALA A 47 -4.98 6.29 7.50
N THR A 48 -5.65 5.67 6.53
CA THR A 48 -6.28 4.35 6.70
C THR A 48 -5.23 3.27 6.94
N THR A 49 -4.11 3.27 6.19
CA THR A 49 -3.01 2.33 6.41
C THR A 49 -2.41 2.48 7.81
N LEU A 50 -2.14 3.70 8.26
CA LEU A 50 -1.60 3.96 9.60
C LEU A 50 -2.58 3.55 10.69
N PHE A 51 -3.87 3.87 10.52
CA PHE A 51 -4.92 3.42 11.42
C PHE A 51 -4.94 1.89 11.52
N MET A 52 -4.95 1.18 10.38
CA MET A 52 -4.91 -0.28 10.35
C MET A 52 -3.64 -0.86 10.97
N PHE A 53 -2.48 -0.23 10.75
CA PHE A 53 -1.22 -0.64 11.34
C PHE A 53 -1.30 -0.60 12.87
N PHE A 54 -1.73 0.53 13.43
CA PHE A 54 -1.87 0.70 14.87
C PHE A 54 -2.97 -0.20 15.45
N TYR A 55 -4.10 -0.31 14.77
CA TYR A 55 -5.18 -1.21 15.15
C TYR A 55 -4.69 -2.65 15.27
N LEU A 56 -4.00 -3.17 14.25
CA LEU A 56 -3.49 -4.54 14.27
C LEU A 56 -2.38 -4.71 15.32
N HIS A 57 -1.32 -3.90 15.26
CA HIS A 57 -0.09 -4.16 16.01
C HIS A 57 -0.10 -3.66 17.45
N LEU A 58 -0.82 -2.58 17.76
CA LEU A 58 -0.82 -2.00 19.11
C LEU A 58 -2.08 -2.35 19.90
N LEU A 59 -3.17 -2.73 19.24
CA LEU A 59 -4.42 -3.03 19.92
C LEU A 59 -4.76 -4.51 19.81
N VAL A 60 -4.93 -5.05 18.60
CA VAL A 60 -5.40 -6.44 18.42
C VAL A 60 -4.35 -7.45 18.89
N LEU A 61 -3.10 -7.33 18.42
CA LEU A 61 -2.03 -8.25 18.84
C LEU A 61 -1.68 -8.09 20.32
N ASP A 62 -1.78 -6.88 20.88
CA ASP A 62 -1.62 -6.64 22.31
C ASP A 62 -2.72 -7.34 23.13
N GLN A 63 -3.98 -7.26 22.71
CA GLN A 63 -5.08 -8.02 23.31
C GLN A 63 -4.84 -9.54 23.25
N MET A 64 -4.27 -10.04 22.15
CA MET A 64 -3.92 -11.45 22.03
C MET A 64 -2.83 -11.86 23.03
N THR A 65 -1.93 -10.97 23.46
CA THR A 65 -0.94 -11.29 24.50
C THR A 65 -1.58 -11.67 25.84
N GLN A 66 -2.78 -11.16 26.11
CA GLN A 66 -3.54 -11.49 27.31
C GLN A 66 -4.07 -12.93 27.27
N LEU A 67 -4.24 -13.49 26.06
CA LEU A 67 -4.69 -14.86 25.82
C LEU A 67 -3.55 -15.88 25.74
N SER A 68 -2.30 -15.42 25.76
CA SER A 68 -1.09 -16.24 25.67
C SER A 68 -0.20 -16.10 26.93
N GLY A 69 -0.80 -15.79 28.08
CA GLY A 69 -0.06 -15.67 29.33
C GLY A 69 0.98 -14.55 29.33
N GLY A 70 0.79 -13.51 28.50
CA GLY A 70 1.71 -12.39 28.35
C GLY A 70 2.76 -12.56 27.25
N MET A 71 2.79 -13.68 26.53
CA MET A 71 3.70 -13.88 25.41
C MET A 71 3.25 -13.10 24.18
N ALA A 72 4.17 -12.40 23.53
CA ALA A 72 3.88 -11.65 22.31
C ALA A 72 3.42 -12.60 21.18
N MET A 73 2.47 -12.16 20.35
CA MET A 73 2.13 -12.92 19.15
C MET A 73 3.33 -12.98 18.21
N PRO A 74 3.54 -14.09 17.48
CA PRO A 74 4.72 -14.26 16.61
C PRO A 74 4.88 -13.12 15.59
N ASP A 75 3.77 -12.59 15.07
CA ASP A 75 3.67 -11.46 14.16
C ASP A 75 4.27 -10.16 14.72
N SER A 76 4.37 -10.02 16.03
CA SER A 76 4.97 -8.82 16.66
C SER A 76 6.49 -8.91 16.75
N LEU A 77 7.08 -10.08 16.51
CA LEU A 77 8.50 -10.35 16.75
C LEU A 77 9.35 -10.00 15.52
N VAL A 78 9.84 -8.77 15.48
CA VAL A 78 10.65 -8.22 14.36
C VAL A 78 11.90 -9.07 14.05
N GLY A 79 12.50 -9.72 15.06
CA GLY A 79 13.69 -10.56 14.93
C GLY A 79 13.41 -12.04 14.65
N GLY A 80 12.14 -12.42 14.47
CA GLY A 80 11.72 -13.82 14.44
C GLY A 80 11.73 -14.45 15.83
N TYR A 81 11.65 -15.77 15.85
CA TYR A 81 11.49 -16.61 17.04
C TYR A 81 11.99 -18.04 16.81
N SER A 82 12.14 -18.81 17.89
CA SER A 82 12.59 -20.20 17.85
C SER A 82 11.42 -21.19 17.88
N MET A 83 11.72 -22.48 17.69
CA MET A 83 10.73 -23.55 17.83
C MET A 83 10.23 -23.67 19.27
N GLU A 84 11.13 -23.51 20.25
CA GLU A 84 10.81 -23.55 21.67
C GLU A 84 9.81 -22.44 22.02
N TYR A 85 9.99 -21.23 21.47
CA TYR A 85 9.03 -20.15 21.64
C TYR A 85 7.62 -20.51 21.16
N LEU A 86 7.49 -21.11 19.97
CA LEU A 86 6.21 -21.56 19.46
C LEU A 86 5.62 -22.72 20.27
N ALA A 87 6.46 -23.63 20.77
CA ALA A 87 6.02 -24.71 21.63
C ALA A 87 5.46 -24.20 22.96
N ASP A 88 6.16 -23.25 23.59
CA ASP A 88 5.73 -22.58 24.81
C ASP A 88 4.42 -21.82 24.57
N LEU A 89 4.35 -21.04 23.48
CA LEU A 89 3.14 -20.31 23.09
C LEU A 89 1.95 -21.26 22.89
N ARG A 90 2.16 -22.38 22.19
CA ARG A 90 1.12 -23.39 21.98
C ARG A 90 0.69 -24.08 23.27
N SER A 91 1.58 -24.19 24.27
CA SER A 91 1.24 -24.81 25.55
C SER A 91 0.30 -23.96 26.42
N VAL A 92 0.25 -22.64 26.18
CA VAL A 92 -0.59 -21.71 26.94
C VAL A 92 -1.82 -21.21 26.18
N MET A 93 -1.86 -21.37 24.85
CA MET A 93 -3.01 -21.02 24.02
C MET A 93 -3.95 -22.21 23.90
N ASP A 94 -5.22 -22.01 24.26
CA ASP A 94 -6.27 -22.98 24.01
C ASP A 94 -6.84 -22.87 22.59
N ALA A 95 -7.81 -23.74 22.27
CA ALA A 95 -8.42 -23.78 20.94
C ALA A 95 -9.16 -22.49 20.58
N ASP A 96 -9.73 -21.79 21.56
CA ASP A 96 -10.46 -20.54 21.35
C ASP A 96 -9.49 -19.39 21.07
N ALA A 97 -8.37 -19.30 21.80
CA ALA A 97 -7.29 -18.34 21.56
C ALA A 97 -6.66 -18.54 20.17
N LEU A 98 -6.40 -19.79 19.79
CA LEU A 98 -5.91 -20.11 18.43
C LEU A 98 -6.94 -19.76 17.35
N GLY A 99 -8.23 -20.02 17.61
CA GLY A 99 -9.32 -19.63 16.73
C GLY A 99 -9.43 -18.12 16.54
N GLN A 100 -9.26 -17.36 17.62
CA GLN A 100 -9.25 -15.90 17.60
C GLN A 100 -8.04 -15.35 16.83
N LEU A 101 -6.85 -15.94 17.02
CA LEU A 101 -5.66 -15.57 16.25
C LEU A 101 -5.88 -15.80 14.74
N SER A 102 -6.39 -16.97 14.36
CA SER A 102 -6.69 -17.27 12.95
C SER A 102 -7.77 -16.34 12.37
N TYR A 103 -8.75 -15.93 13.17
CA TYR A 103 -9.73 -14.92 12.75
C TYR A 103 -9.06 -13.56 12.49
N VAL A 104 -8.15 -13.13 13.36
CA VAL A 104 -7.36 -11.90 13.18
C VAL A 104 -6.54 -11.97 11.89
N HIS A 105 -5.85 -13.08 11.63
CA HIS A 105 -5.08 -13.29 10.39
C HIS A 105 -5.95 -13.22 9.13
N LYS A 106 -7.14 -13.83 9.14
CA LYS A 106 -8.08 -13.80 8.01
C LYS A 106 -8.76 -12.44 7.79
N THR A 107 -8.78 -11.59 8.81
CA THR A 107 -9.45 -10.29 8.76
C THR A 107 -8.43 -9.15 8.72
N ALA A 108 -8.03 -8.63 9.88
CA ALA A 108 -7.12 -7.52 10.02
C ALA A 108 -5.75 -7.83 9.38
N GLY A 109 -5.23 -9.04 9.59
CA GLY A 109 -3.99 -9.54 8.99
C GLY A 109 -4.02 -9.64 7.47
N THR A 110 -5.21 -9.73 6.84
CA THR A 110 -5.35 -9.70 5.38
C THR A 110 -5.65 -8.30 4.85
N ILE A 111 -6.48 -7.52 5.56
CA ILE A 111 -6.90 -6.18 5.13
C ILE A 111 -5.73 -5.20 5.19
N PHE A 112 -4.94 -5.22 6.28
CA PHE A 112 -3.80 -4.34 6.46
C PHE A 112 -2.78 -4.40 5.31
N PRO A 113 -2.20 -5.56 4.96
CA PRO A 113 -1.18 -5.62 3.92
C PRO A 113 -1.72 -5.18 2.56
N LEU A 114 -2.97 -5.52 2.24
CA LEU A 114 -3.59 -5.09 0.98
C LEU A 114 -3.71 -3.56 0.90
N ILE A 115 -4.25 -2.92 1.93
CA ILE A 115 -4.38 -1.45 1.97
C ILE A 115 -2.99 -0.81 1.94
N PHE A 116 -2.02 -1.33 2.69
CA PHE A 116 -0.63 -0.87 2.65
C PHE A 116 -0.04 -0.99 1.24
N GLY A 117 -0.14 -2.17 0.63
CA GLY A 117 0.39 -2.46 -0.70
C GLY A 117 -0.16 -1.53 -1.75
N PHE A 118 -1.48 -1.37 -1.84
CA PHE A 118 -2.10 -0.44 -2.79
C PHE A 118 -1.70 1.01 -2.54
N THR A 119 -1.65 1.43 -1.28
CA THR A 119 -1.25 2.79 -0.90
C THR A 119 0.18 3.08 -1.32
N TRP A 120 1.11 2.16 -1.07
CA TRP A 120 2.52 2.32 -1.44
C TRP A 120 2.76 2.23 -2.94
N LEU A 121 2.07 1.33 -3.63
CA LEU A 121 2.06 1.27 -5.09
C LEU A 121 1.61 2.60 -5.69
N LEU A 122 0.57 3.23 -5.12
CA LEU A 122 0.08 4.54 -5.54
C LEU A 122 1.12 5.65 -5.26
N ILE A 123 1.69 5.72 -4.05
CA ILE A 123 2.75 6.69 -3.70
C ILE A 123 3.90 6.59 -4.72
N ILE A 124 4.40 5.38 -4.97
CA ILE A 124 5.49 5.15 -5.91
C ILE A 124 5.06 5.48 -7.33
N GLY A 125 3.85 5.08 -7.73
CA GLY A 125 3.30 5.30 -9.08
C GLY A 125 3.13 6.78 -9.43
N LEU A 126 2.78 7.62 -8.46
CA LEU A 126 2.62 9.06 -8.63
C LEU A 126 3.96 9.82 -8.64
N ASN A 127 4.99 9.28 -7.99
CA ASN A 127 6.24 10.01 -7.75
C ASN A 127 7.43 9.51 -8.59
N ALA A 128 7.56 8.21 -8.83
CA ALA A 128 8.67 7.62 -9.57
C ALA A 128 8.61 7.96 -11.07
N ARG A 129 9.75 8.36 -11.64
CA ARG A 129 9.93 8.57 -13.08
C ARG A 129 10.68 7.40 -13.71
N GLY A 130 10.19 6.94 -14.87
CA GLY A 130 10.79 5.84 -15.63
C GLY A 130 10.19 4.48 -15.30
N ARG A 131 9.88 3.69 -16.34
CA ARG A 131 9.20 2.39 -16.21
C ARG A 131 10.01 1.40 -15.35
N VAL A 132 11.31 1.28 -15.61
CA VAL A 132 12.18 0.32 -14.91
C VAL A 132 12.28 0.64 -13.43
N LYS A 133 12.62 1.89 -13.08
CA LYS A 133 12.71 2.34 -11.68
C LYS A 133 11.39 2.11 -10.93
N ARG A 134 10.26 2.38 -11.57
CA ARG A 134 8.94 2.15 -10.97
C ARG A 134 8.72 0.67 -10.62
N TRP A 135 9.03 -0.24 -11.54
CA TRP A 135 8.91 -1.68 -11.28
C TRP A 135 9.84 -2.17 -10.17
N ILE A 136 11.08 -1.69 -10.13
CA ILE A 136 12.03 -2.02 -9.05
C ILE A 136 11.46 -1.58 -7.70
N LEU A 137 10.96 -0.33 -7.60
CA LEU A 137 10.41 0.20 -6.36
C LEU A 137 9.09 -0.50 -5.97
N TRP A 138 8.26 -0.89 -6.93
CA TRP A 138 7.04 -1.65 -6.69
C TRP A 138 7.27 -3.08 -6.22
N ALA A 139 8.43 -3.68 -6.51
CA ALA A 139 8.74 -5.04 -6.06
C ALA A 139 8.65 -5.17 -4.53
N ALA A 140 9.13 -4.18 -3.78
CA ALA A 140 9.11 -4.20 -2.32
C ALA A 140 7.68 -4.32 -1.72
N PRO A 141 6.72 -3.41 -2.01
CA PRO A 141 5.37 -3.53 -1.47
C PRO A 141 4.60 -4.73 -2.03
N ILE A 142 4.88 -5.20 -3.25
CA ILE A 142 4.25 -6.41 -3.79
C ILE A 142 4.73 -7.65 -3.02
N LEU A 143 6.04 -7.80 -2.87
CA LEU A 143 6.63 -8.91 -2.11
C LEU A 143 6.20 -8.86 -0.64
N PHE A 144 6.13 -7.67 -0.04
CA PHE A 144 5.61 -7.49 1.30
C PHE A 144 4.23 -8.12 1.46
N VAL A 145 3.27 -7.79 0.57
CA VAL A 145 1.90 -8.34 0.64
C VAL A 145 1.90 -9.86 0.52
N ILE A 146 2.70 -10.41 -0.40
CA ILE A 146 2.76 -11.86 -0.61
C ILE A 146 3.31 -12.55 0.65
N VAL A 147 4.41 -12.02 1.21
CA VAL A 147 5.07 -12.60 2.38
C VAL A 147 4.20 -12.47 3.62
N ASP A 148 3.56 -11.34 3.85
CA ASP A 148 2.66 -11.09 4.99
C ASP A 148 1.46 -12.06 4.96
N LEU A 149 0.81 -12.22 3.79
CA LEU A 149 -0.30 -13.16 3.65
C LEU A 149 0.14 -14.62 3.83
N TRP A 150 1.35 -14.97 3.41
CA TRP A 150 1.87 -16.32 3.60
C TRP A 150 2.31 -16.57 5.04
N GLU A 151 2.91 -15.58 5.71
CA GLU A 151 3.26 -15.64 7.12
C GLU A 151 2.04 -16.00 7.98
N ASN A 152 0.91 -15.30 7.78
CA ASN A 152 -0.35 -15.57 8.47
C ASN A 152 -0.74 -17.05 8.38
N VAL A 153 -0.62 -17.64 7.19
CA VAL A 153 -0.92 -19.07 6.96
C VAL A 153 0.11 -19.98 7.62
N ALA A 154 1.39 -19.61 7.58
CA ALA A 154 2.47 -20.38 8.16
C ALA A 154 2.40 -20.41 9.70
N ILE A 155 2.07 -19.29 10.33
CA ILE A 155 1.85 -19.18 11.78
C ILE A 155 0.64 -20.02 12.20
N ASP A 156 -0.50 -19.84 11.51
CA ASP A 156 -1.72 -20.62 11.77
C ASP A 156 -1.45 -22.13 11.63
N ALA A 157 -0.72 -22.54 10.59
CA ALA A 157 -0.36 -23.94 10.37
C ALA A 157 0.57 -24.48 11.47
N ALA A 158 1.60 -23.72 11.88
CA ALA A 158 2.55 -24.16 12.90
C ALA A 158 1.88 -24.31 14.27
N LEU A 159 1.02 -23.35 14.66
CA LEU A 159 0.34 -23.38 15.95
C LEU A 159 -0.82 -24.40 15.98
N GLY A 160 -1.50 -24.60 14.85
CA GLY A 160 -2.62 -25.53 14.72
C GLY A 160 -2.25 -26.98 14.36
N ALA A 161 -1.00 -27.27 14.01
CA ALA A 161 -0.57 -28.62 13.64
C ALA A 161 -0.65 -29.61 14.82
N ASP A 162 -0.95 -30.89 14.57
CA ASP A 162 -0.90 -31.91 15.64
C ASP A 162 0.49 -32.02 16.26
N THR A 163 1.53 -31.95 15.43
CA THR A 163 2.94 -31.97 15.85
C THR A 163 3.67 -30.77 15.26
N LEU A 164 4.24 -29.92 16.12
CA LEU A 164 5.09 -28.81 15.68
C LEU A 164 6.45 -29.35 15.22
N THR A 165 6.84 -29.07 13.97
CA THR A 165 8.17 -29.43 13.46
C THR A 165 9.10 -28.22 13.44
N SER A 166 10.41 -28.48 13.43
CA SER A 166 11.43 -27.42 13.31
C SER A 166 11.35 -26.69 11.97
N ALA A 167 10.92 -27.38 10.91
CA ALA A 167 10.74 -26.78 9.58
C ALA A 167 9.61 -25.76 9.57
N ASP A 168 8.47 -26.07 10.21
CA ASP A 168 7.32 -25.16 10.31
C ASP A 168 7.70 -23.89 11.09
N ALA A 169 8.35 -24.06 12.24
CA ALA A 169 8.83 -22.95 13.05
C ALA A 169 9.84 -22.07 12.31
N THR A 170 10.79 -22.69 11.59
CA THR A 170 11.81 -21.97 10.80
C THR A 170 11.18 -21.19 9.66
N LEU A 171 10.22 -21.79 8.93
CA LEU A 171 9.53 -21.12 7.84
C LEU A 171 8.72 -19.92 8.34
N ALA A 172 7.92 -20.10 9.38
CA ALA A 172 7.10 -19.03 9.94
C ALA A 172 7.98 -17.87 10.44
N SER A 173 9.02 -18.18 11.22
CA SER A 173 9.99 -17.20 11.72
C SER A 173 10.71 -16.44 10.58
N ALA A 174 11.14 -17.15 9.53
CA ALA A 174 11.77 -16.54 8.37
C ALA A 174 10.81 -15.60 7.60
N LEU A 175 9.54 -15.98 7.46
CA LEU A 175 8.52 -15.14 6.83
C LEU A 175 8.25 -13.88 7.68
N THR A 176 8.17 -13.99 9.00
CA THR A 176 8.04 -12.84 9.91
C THR A 176 9.18 -11.84 9.74
N ILE A 177 10.43 -12.33 9.75
CA ILE A 177 11.60 -11.47 9.53
C ILE A 177 11.54 -10.82 8.15
N ALA A 178 11.26 -11.62 7.10
CA ALA A 178 11.18 -11.14 5.73
C ALA A 178 10.10 -10.07 5.57
N ARG A 179 8.93 -10.24 6.21
CA ARG A 179 7.86 -9.24 6.20
C ARG A 179 8.34 -7.91 6.78
N TRP A 180 8.94 -7.90 7.96
CA TRP A 180 9.43 -6.66 8.57
C TRP A 180 10.49 -5.95 7.74
N VAL A 181 11.41 -6.73 7.14
CA VAL A 181 12.40 -6.20 6.19
C VAL A 181 11.71 -5.60 4.97
N LEU A 182 10.77 -6.31 4.36
CA LEU A 182 10.03 -5.84 3.18
C LEU A 182 9.14 -4.63 3.47
N PHE A 183 8.56 -4.55 4.67
CA PHE A 183 7.85 -3.38 5.14
C PHE A 183 8.78 -2.16 5.19
N ALA A 184 9.93 -2.29 5.85
CA ALA A 184 10.93 -1.21 5.91
C ALA A 184 11.45 -0.82 4.52
N LEU A 185 11.73 -1.79 3.65
CA LEU A 185 12.12 -1.55 2.26
C LEU A 185 11.03 -0.84 1.46
N SER A 186 9.76 -1.12 1.72
CA SER A 186 8.64 -0.43 1.09
C SER A 186 8.58 1.04 1.51
N LEU A 187 8.81 1.33 2.80
CA LEU A 187 8.96 2.71 3.29
C LEU A 187 10.14 3.41 2.59
N LEU A 188 11.31 2.77 2.52
CA LEU A 188 12.48 3.34 1.85
C LEU A 188 12.22 3.56 0.34
N ALA A 189 11.55 2.62 -0.32
CA ALA A 189 11.20 2.72 -1.74
C ALA A 189 10.28 3.93 -2.01
N SER A 190 9.31 4.19 -1.14
CA SER A 190 8.43 5.35 -1.27
C SER A 190 9.16 6.67 -1.00
N LEU A 191 10.06 6.72 -0.01
CA LEU A 191 10.95 7.88 0.21
C LEU A 191 11.80 8.15 -1.03
N VAL A 192 12.44 7.12 -1.59
CA VAL A 192 13.21 7.23 -2.83
C VAL A 192 12.33 7.74 -3.97
N ALA A 193 11.10 7.21 -4.13
CA ALA A 193 10.18 7.67 -5.16
C ALA A 193 9.85 9.16 -5.05
N VAL A 194 9.54 9.63 -3.83
CA VAL A 194 9.14 11.01 -3.53
C VAL A 194 10.30 11.99 -3.70
N PHE A 195 11.48 11.67 -3.15
CA PHE A 195 12.61 12.61 -3.11
C PHE A 195 13.50 12.58 -4.35
N SER A 196 13.29 11.65 -5.29
CA SER A 196 14.08 11.57 -6.53
C SER A 196 13.81 12.68 -7.58
N LYS A 197 13.18 13.81 -7.25
CA LYS A 197 12.91 14.92 -8.19
C LYS A 197 13.77 16.18 -7.93
N ARG A 198 14.77 16.39 -8.81
CA ARG A 198 15.02 17.56 -9.70
C ARG A 198 16.53 17.65 -10.01
N ARG A 199 16.97 17.07 -11.13
CA ARG A 199 18.08 17.67 -11.89
C ARG A 199 17.43 18.50 -13.00
N PRO A 200 17.58 19.83 -13.03
CA PRO A 200 17.19 20.61 -14.18
C PRO A 200 17.87 20.03 -15.43
N PRO A 201 17.19 20.02 -16.60
CA PRO A 201 17.92 19.85 -17.84
C PRO A 201 19.02 20.91 -17.87
N ALA A 202 20.26 20.49 -18.14
CA ALA A 202 21.35 21.43 -18.37
C ALA A 202 20.84 22.43 -19.43
N ALA A 203 20.89 23.72 -19.10
CA ALA A 203 20.54 24.75 -20.05
C ALA A 203 21.45 24.55 -21.27
N ASP A 204 20.85 24.23 -22.42
CA ASP A 204 21.56 24.22 -23.68
C ASP A 204 22.25 25.58 -23.82
N SER A 205 23.57 25.56 -23.86
CA SER A 205 24.40 26.70 -24.20
C SER A 205 24.17 27.04 -25.68
N GLN A 206 23.04 27.68 -25.97
CA GLN A 206 22.83 28.43 -27.19
C GLN A 206 22.98 29.93 -26.88
N GLY A 207 24.21 30.40 -27.09
CA GLY A 207 24.55 31.80 -27.31
C GLY A 207 25.74 31.80 -28.26
N SER A 208 25.51 31.75 -29.57
CA SER A 208 25.50 32.94 -30.42
C SER A 208 26.73 33.83 -30.19
N THR A 209 27.73 33.68 -31.06
CA THR A 209 28.49 34.83 -31.54
C THR A 209 28.71 34.64 -33.03
N LYS A 210 27.77 35.17 -33.82
CA LYS A 210 28.08 35.70 -35.14
C LYS A 210 28.72 37.07 -34.93
N ALA A 211 29.93 37.24 -35.44
CA ALA A 211 30.43 38.48 -36.03
C ALA A 211 31.38 38.07 -37.15
#